data_AF-A0A7I0KV20-F1
#
_entry.id   AF-A0A7I0KV20-F1
#
_cell.length_a   1.000
_cell.length_b   1.000
_cell.length_c   1.000
_cell.angle_alpha   90.00
_cell.angle_beta   90.00
_cell.angle_gamma   90.00
#
_symmetry.space_group_name_H-M   'P 1'
#
loop_
_entity.id
_entity.type
_entity.pdbx_description
1 polymer ?
#
loop_
_entity_poly.entity_id
_entity_poly.type
_entity_poly.pdbx_seq_one_letter_code
_entity_poly.pdbx_strand_id
1 'polypeptide(L)'
;MNIRTGCGILLCMDISALNTTNDIEKLRAMALAMVQKVMSENAEKERELLEKSRRIQLLEEMLKLVRQQRFGKKCESLAGMQRSLFEEDVDADIAEISANLDKLLPQTGDEDRTTTRPVRKPLPSHLPRAEKVIPPAEERCPDCDAPLHFIRDEVSEKLEYIPAQVVVNRYIRPQYSCPCCEKVFSGKMPAHIFPKSAVEPSVIAQVVISKYTDHLPLYRQQHIFSRMGVELPVSTMADMVGVAGAALAPLAKLLRHELLTRDVIHADETSLRLPDTRKGGKSCSGWLWAYVSGERSGPSVVCFDSQTGRALRYPEAWLQGWRGGTLVSDGYSVYKSLADNDPGITSACCWSHARRGFANLYKASREPRAAMALRKIAGLYRIEKFIRERPVEKIRQWRQRYSRPIVNDLFAWLKEQEPCCPPDGPLNKAINYILNRRDELSCFLGDGAVPLDNNICERAIRPVVMGRKSWLFEPPRVSWRVFYL
;
A
#
# COMPACT_ATOMS: atom_id res chain seq x y z
N MET A 1 57.43 -17.12 -37.97
CA MET A 1 57.57 -18.23 -36.99
C MET A 1 56.52 -18.01 -35.92
N ASN A 2 55.53 -18.89 -35.77
CA ASN A 2 54.44 -18.69 -34.81
C ASN A 2 54.91 -19.05 -33.40
N ILE A 3 55.07 -18.05 -32.52
CA ILE A 3 55.40 -18.27 -31.12
C ILE A 3 54.08 -18.48 -30.36
N ARG A 4 53.88 -19.68 -29.81
CA ARG A 4 52.80 -19.95 -28.86
C ARG A 4 53.27 -19.51 -27.48
N THR A 5 52.63 -18.50 -26.91
CA THR A 5 52.67 -18.25 -25.46
C THR A 5 51.33 -18.66 -24.86
N GLY A 6 51.29 -18.92 -23.55
CA GLY A 6 50.15 -19.52 -22.84
C GLY A 6 48.82 -18.74 -22.89
N CYS A 7 48.73 -17.64 -23.64
CA CYS A 7 47.54 -16.83 -23.84
C CYS A 7 47.40 -16.39 -25.32
N GLY A 8 47.26 -17.36 -26.25
CA GLY A 8 46.84 -17.12 -27.64
C GLY A 8 47.96 -17.05 -28.70
N ILE A 9 47.57 -17.25 -29.96
CA ILE A 9 48.46 -17.20 -31.13
C ILE A 9 48.54 -15.75 -31.61
N LEU A 10 49.73 -15.13 -31.52
CA LEU A 10 50.04 -13.88 -32.21
C LEU A 10 50.21 -14.20 -33.70
N LEU A 11 49.20 -13.89 -34.52
CA LEU A 11 49.26 -14.03 -35.97
C LEU A 11 50.03 -12.84 -36.56
N CYS A 12 51.10 -13.19 -37.30
CA CYS A 12 51.94 -12.31 -38.13
C CYS A 12 52.58 -11.11 -37.41
N MET A 13 53.59 -11.38 -36.58
CA MET A 13 54.74 -10.47 -36.52
C MET A 13 55.72 -10.89 -37.61
N ASP A 14 55.96 -10.02 -38.59
CA ASP A 14 56.94 -10.25 -39.64
C ASP A 14 58.35 -9.95 -39.09
N ILE A 15 58.98 -10.98 -38.52
CA ILE A 15 60.32 -10.91 -37.88
C ILE A 15 61.43 -10.96 -38.95
N SER A 16 61.09 -11.06 -40.24
CA SER A 16 62.05 -11.19 -41.34
C SER A 16 63.01 -9.99 -41.44
N ALA A 17 62.57 -8.80 -41.05
CA ALA A 17 63.39 -7.58 -41.02
C ALA A 17 64.48 -7.58 -39.93
N LEU A 18 64.26 -8.27 -38.80
CA LEU A 18 65.23 -8.36 -37.70
C LEU A 18 66.40 -9.31 -38.02
N ASN A 19 66.18 -10.26 -38.95
CA ASN A 19 67.21 -11.23 -39.37
C ASN A 19 68.05 -10.75 -40.57
N THR A 20 67.73 -9.59 -41.15
CA THR A 20 68.38 -9.08 -42.38
C THR A 20 69.13 -7.76 -42.19
N THR A 21 69.07 -7.16 -41.00
CA THR A 21 69.74 -5.89 -40.69
C THR A 21 70.83 -6.08 -39.63
N ASN A 22 72.08 -5.72 -39.97
CA ASN A 22 73.23 -5.74 -39.04
C ASN A 22 73.51 -4.36 -38.40
N ASP A 23 72.61 -3.40 -38.60
CA ASP A 23 72.74 -2.03 -38.09
C ASP A 23 72.05 -1.90 -36.72
N ILE A 24 72.89 -1.74 -35.68
CA ILE A 24 72.47 -1.75 -34.27
C ILE A 24 71.49 -0.60 -33.96
N GLU A 25 71.63 0.56 -34.61
CA GLU A 25 70.72 1.69 -34.37
C GLU A 25 69.33 1.46 -34.98
N LYS A 26 69.27 0.85 -36.17
CA LYS A 26 68.00 0.47 -36.81
C LYS A 26 67.28 -0.63 -36.02
N LEU A 27 68.01 -1.61 -35.49
CA LEU A 27 67.44 -2.65 -34.63
C LEU A 27 66.88 -2.05 -33.32
N ARG A 28 67.58 -1.09 -32.71
CA ARG A 28 67.07 -0.37 -31.52
C ARG A 28 65.82 0.45 -31.82
N ALA A 29 65.78 1.15 -32.95
CA ALA A 29 64.60 1.93 -33.35
C ALA A 29 63.38 1.05 -33.64
N MET A 30 63.57 -0.09 -34.33
CA MET A 30 62.49 -1.06 -34.57
C MET A 30 62.00 -1.71 -33.27
N ALA A 31 62.90 -2.07 -32.35
CA ALA A 31 62.53 -2.61 -31.06
C ALA A 31 61.71 -1.61 -30.22
N LEU A 32 62.12 -0.33 -30.19
CA LEU A 32 61.38 0.73 -29.49
C LEU A 32 60.00 0.96 -30.10
N ALA A 33 59.88 0.97 -31.43
CA ALA A 33 58.60 1.09 -32.13
C ALA A 33 57.67 -0.10 -31.86
N MET A 34 58.20 -1.32 -31.81
CA MET A 34 57.44 -2.52 -31.44
C MET A 34 56.95 -2.45 -29.99
N VAL A 35 57.81 -2.05 -29.05
CA VAL A 35 57.43 -1.90 -27.63
C VAL A 35 56.35 -0.83 -27.47
N GLN A 36 56.48 0.32 -28.14
CA GLN A 36 55.45 1.37 -28.12
C GLN A 36 54.11 0.88 -28.67
N LYS A 37 54.12 0.13 -29.78
CA LYS A 37 52.90 -0.44 -30.37
C LYS A 37 52.22 -1.46 -29.44
N VAL A 38 53.01 -2.35 -28.82
CA VAL A 38 52.48 -3.32 -27.84
C VAL A 38 51.94 -2.61 -26.60
N MET A 39 52.60 -1.56 -26.13
CA MET A 39 52.12 -0.75 -25.00
C MET A 39 50.79 -0.03 -25.32
N SER A 40 50.64 0.54 -26.53
CA SER A 40 49.38 1.16 -26.94
C SER A 40 48.25 0.13 -27.09
N GLU A 41 48.53 -1.03 -27.68
CA GLU A 41 47.55 -2.11 -27.83
C GLU A 41 47.14 -2.71 -26.47
N ASN A 42 48.09 -2.84 -25.52
CA ASN A 42 47.78 -3.28 -24.17
C ASN A 42 46.94 -2.24 -23.41
N ALA A 43 47.26 -0.94 -23.54
CA ALA A 43 46.46 0.12 -22.93
C ALA A 43 45.04 0.21 -23.51
N GLU A 44 44.85 -0.10 -24.81
CA GLU A 44 43.52 -0.24 -25.42
C GLU A 44 42.77 -1.46 -24.89
N LYS A 45 43.40 -2.63 -24.84
CA LYS A 45 42.81 -3.85 -24.30
C LYS A 45 42.46 -3.74 -22.81
N GLU A 46 43.31 -3.09 -22.01
CA GLU A 46 43.05 -2.83 -20.60
C GLU A 46 41.84 -1.90 -20.41
N ARG A 47 41.72 -0.85 -21.24
CA ARG A 47 40.53 0.02 -21.26
C ARG A 47 39.26 -0.76 -21.61
N GLU A 48 39.32 -1.59 -22.65
CA GLU A 48 38.20 -2.41 -23.11
C GLU A 48 37.81 -3.48 -22.07
N LEU A 49 38.78 -4.12 -21.43
CA LEU A 49 38.55 -5.11 -20.38
C LEU A 49 37.92 -4.48 -19.14
N LEU A 50 38.34 -3.26 -18.79
CA LEU A 50 37.80 -2.51 -17.66
C LEU A 50 36.37 -2.01 -17.97
N GLU A 51 36.08 -1.63 -19.22
CA GLU A 51 34.72 -1.31 -19.68
C GLU A 51 33.80 -2.55 -19.67
N LYS A 52 34.25 -3.68 -20.23
CA LYS A 52 33.54 -4.96 -20.21
C LYS A 52 33.27 -5.45 -18.78
N SER A 53 34.26 -5.34 -17.89
CA SER A 53 34.11 -5.72 -16.48
C SER A 53 33.07 -4.85 -15.77
N ARG A 54 33.08 -3.53 -16.01
CA ARG A 54 32.04 -2.62 -15.51
C ARG A 54 30.66 -2.99 -16.04
N ARG A 55 30.56 -3.36 -17.32
CA ARG A 55 29.29 -3.79 -17.94
C ARG A 55 28.76 -5.09 -17.35
N ILE A 56 29.64 -6.07 -17.09
CA ILE A 56 29.26 -7.34 -16.45
C ILE A 56 28.71 -7.08 -15.06
N GLN A 57 29.40 -6.28 -14.24
CA GLN A 57 28.93 -5.94 -12.89
C GLN A 57 27.55 -5.26 -12.91
N LEU A 58 27.34 -4.31 -13.82
CA LEU A 58 26.04 -3.65 -14.00
C LEU A 58 24.93 -4.65 -14.38
N LEU A 59 25.21 -5.55 -15.33
CA LEU A 59 24.26 -6.57 -15.77
C LEU A 59 23.93 -7.55 -14.63
N GLU A 60 24.92 -7.96 -13.84
CA GLU A 60 24.73 -8.82 -12.68
C GLU A 60 23.85 -8.17 -11.61
N GLU A 61 24.07 -6.90 -11.30
CA GLU A 61 23.23 -6.15 -10.36
C GLU A 61 21.79 -6.03 -10.86
N MET A 62 21.60 -5.69 -12.13
CA MET A 62 20.26 -5.63 -12.73
C MET A 62 19.56 -6.99 -12.71
N LEU A 63 20.28 -8.08 -13.00
CA LEU A 63 19.74 -9.44 -12.95
C LEU A 63 19.33 -9.84 -11.53
N LYS A 64 20.14 -9.51 -10.51
CA LYS A 64 19.78 -9.73 -9.10
C LYS A 64 18.52 -8.95 -8.73
N LEU A 65 18.42 -7.69 -9.16
CA LEU A 65 17.26 -6.83 -8.88
C LEU A 65 16.00 -7.36 -9.57
N VAL A 66 16.06 -7.75 -10.85
CA VAL A 66 14.93 -8.33 -11.59
C VAL A 66 14.51 -9.67 -11.01
N ARG A 67 15.47 -10.54 -10.63
CA ARG A 67 15.17 -11.81 -9.95
C ARG A 67 14.45 -11.56 -8.63
N GLN A 68 14.88 -10.56 -7.85
CA GLN A 68 14.19 -10.20 -6.63
C GLN A 68 12.80 -9.60 -6.87
N GLN A 69 12.59 -8.79 -7.91
CA GLN A 69 11.27 -8.26 -8.24
C GLN A 69 10.29 -9.35 -8.69
N ARG A 70 10.77 -10.35 -9.45
CA ARG A 70 9.96 -11.47 -9.96
C ARG A 70 9.72 -12.57 -8.93
N PHE A 71 10.79 -13.00 -8.26
CA PHE A 71 10.81 -14.20 -7.39
C PHE A 71 11.13 -13.88 -5.92
N GLY A 72 11.64 -12.68 -5.64
CA GLY A 72 11.83 -12.26 -4.26
C GLY A 72 10.49 -12.02 -3.58
N LYS A 73 10.48 -12.15 -2.25
CA LYS A 73 9.30 -11.79 -1.45
C LYS A 73 8.94 -10.34 -1.78
N LYS A 74 7.73 -10.11 -2.33
CA LYS A 74 7.21 -8.78 -2.74
C LYS A 74 6.92 -7.82 -1.57
N CYS A 75 7.61 -8.02 -0.45
CA CYS A 75 7.28 -7.49 0.86
C CYS A 75 8.55 -7.43 1.73
N GLU A 76 8.93 -6.25 2.23
CA GLU A 76 10.05 -6.11 3.21
C GLU A 76 9.67 -6.49 4.63
N SER A 77 8.38 -6.65 4.90
CA SER A 77 7.86 -7.54 5.91
C SER A 77 6.75 -8.31 5.24
N LEU A 78 6.52 -9.57 5.60
CA LEU A 78 5.19 -10.13 5.41
C LEU A 78 4.22 -9.24 6.21
N ALA A 79 3.69 -8.23 5.56
CA ALA A 79 2.85 -7.20 6.15
C ALA A 79 1.39 -7.63 6.00
N GLY A 80 0.81 -8.07 7.11
CA GLY A 80 -0.61 -8.20 7.31
C GLY A 80 -1.21 -9.44 6.68
N MET A 81 -1.77 -9.33 5.47
CA MET A 81 -2.76 -10.30 5.01
C MET A 81 -2.21 -11.62 4.46
N GLN A 82 -1.06 -11.58 3.76
CA GLN A 82 -0.50 -12.80 3.16
C GLN A 82 0.31 -13.63 4.16
N ARG A 83 0.76 -13.02 5.28
CA ARG A 83 1.24 -13.77 6.44
C ARG A 83 0.06 -14.41 7.16
N SER A 84 -0.98 -13.62 7.42
CA SER A 84 -2.24 -14.08 8.01
C SER A 84 -2.80 -15.28 7.28
N LEU A 85 -2.85 -15.33 5.95
CA LEU A 85 -3.39 -16.50 5.24
C LEU A 85 -2.56 -17.79 5.41
N PHE A 86 -1.22 -17.71 5.36
CA PHE A 86 -0.37 -18.90 5.59
C PHE A 86 -0.23 -19.23 7.08
N GLU A 87 -0.35 -18.24 7.97
CA GLU A 87 -0.43 -18.42 9.43
C GLU A 87 -1.82 -18.96 9.82
N GLU A 88 -2.90 -18.60 9.12
CA GLU A 88 -4.26 -19.14 9.29
C GLU A 88 -4.31 -20.62 8.92
N ASP A 89 -3.74 -21.00 7.77
CA ASP A 89 -3.66 -22.42 7.36
C ASP A 89 -2.79 -23.22 8.35
N VAL A 90 -1.64 -22.68 8.76
CA VAL A 90 -0.74 -23.35 9.71
C VAL A 90 -1.32 -23.39 11.12
N ASP A 91 -1.99 -22.33 11.59
CA ASP A 91 -2.65 -22.29 12.90
C ASP A 91 -3.88 -23.18 12.92
N ALA A 92 -4.62 -23.29 11.80
CA ALA A 92 -5.71 -24.25 11.63
C ALA A 92 -5.19 -25.68 11.67
N ASP A 93 -4.11 -25.99 10.94
CA ASP A 93 -3.46 -27.31 10.95
C ASP A 93 -2.90 -27.64 12.35
N ILE A 94 -2.25 -26.68 13.02
CA ILE A 94 -1.76 -26.84 14.40
C ILE A 94 -2.93 -27.05 15.36
N ALA A 95 -4.03 -26.31 15.22
CA ALA A 95 -5.22 -26.46 16.05
C ALA A 95 -5.90 -27.83 15.81
N GLU A 96 -5.96 -28.30 14.57
CA GLU A 96 -6.48 -29.61 14.21
C GLU A 96 -5.60 -30.73 14.81
N ILE A 97 -4.29 -30.65 14.59
CA ILE A 97 -3.33 -31.62 15.14
C ILE A 97 -3.36 -31.61 16.67
N SER A 98 -3.41 -30.44 17.31
CA SER A 98 -3.49 -30.31 18.76
C SER A 98 -4.80 -30.89 19.31
N ALA A 99 -5.94 -30.56 18.69
CA ALA A 99 -7.24 -31.11 19.10
C ALA A 99 -7.34 -32.62 18.91
N ASN A 100 -6.68 -33.17 17.87
CA ASN A 100 -6.59 -34.60 17.65
C ASN A 100 -5.63 -35.28 18.65
N LEU A 101 -4.51 -34.65 19.00
CA LEU A 101 -3.58 -35.12 20.02
C LEU A 101 -4.21 -35.14 21.43
N ASP A 102 -4.96 -34.08 21.78
CA ASP A 102 -5.68 -33.98 23.06
C ASP A 102 -6.78 -35.05 23.21
N LYS A 103 -7.32 -35.57 22.10
CA LYS A 103 -8.27 -36.69 22.10
C LYS A 103 -7.60 -38.06 22.21
N LEU A 104 -6.33 -38.17 21.81
CA LEU A 104 -5.59 -39.43 21.72
C LEU A 104 -4.67 -39.69 22.92
N LEU A 105 -4.26 -38.66 23.65
CA LEU A 105 -3.42 -38.78 24.85
C LEU A 105 -4.26 -38.68 26.13
N PRO A 106 -4.04 -39.55 27.14
CA PRO A 106 -4.61 -39.33 28.46
C PRO A 106 -4.04 -38.05 29.06
N GLN A 107 -4.90 -37.18 29.59
CA GLN A 107 -4.48 -35.92 30.23
C GLN A 107 -3.64 -36.22 31.47
N THR A 108 -2.32 -36.29 31.30
CA THR A 108 -1.37 -36.33 32.41
C THR A 108 -1.24 -34.94 33.00
N GLY A 109 -1.37 -34.87 34.33
CA GLY A 109 -1.40 -33.64 35.11
C GLY A 109 -0.28 -32.65 34.76
N ASP A 110 -0.65 -31.37 34.85
CA ASP A 110 0.13 -30.17 34.62
C ASP A 110 1.62 -30.32 35.03
N GLU A 111 2.52 -30.37 34.05
CA GLU A 111 3.90 -29.95 34.24
C GLU A 111 4.16 -28.63 33.51
N ASP A 112 4.75 -27.74 34.30
CA ASP A 112 4.95 -26.31 34.14
C ASP A 112 5.63 -25.93 32.81
N ARG A 113 4.81 -25.67 31.77
CA ARG A 113 5.25 -24.92 30.59
C ARG A 113 5.03 -23.43 30.85
N THR A 114 6.06 -22.79 31.40
CA THR A 114 6.21 -21.32 31.43
C THR A 114 6.38 -20.77 30.01
N THR A 115 5.30 -20.82 29.23
CA THR A 115 5.12 -19.95 28.07
C THR A 115 4.20 -18.84 28.54
N THR A 116 4.64 -17.58 28.41
CA THR A 116 3.80 -16.39 28.64
C THR A 116 2.60 -16.45 27.70
N ARG A 117 1.53 -17.14 28.14
CA ARG A 117 0.26 -17.20 27.42
C ARG A 117 -0.28 -15.76 27.35
N PRO A 118 -0.64 -15.27 26.15
CA PRO A 118 -1.19 -13.93 26.01
C PRO A 118 -2.43 -13.81 26.91
N VAL A 119 -2.42 -12.80 27.79
CA VAL A 119 -3.55 -12.49 28.67
C VAL A 119 -4.77 -12.24 27.79
N ARG A 120 -5.81 -13.07 27.95
CA ARG A 120 -7.06 -12.95 27.19
C ARG A 120 -7.65 -11.56 27.45
N LYS A 121 -7.78 -10.76 26.41
CA LYS A 121 -8.49 -9.48 26.49
C LYS A 121 -9.97 -9.76 26.77
N PRO A 122 -10.64 -8.97 27.61
CA PRO A 122 -12.08 -9.12 27.85
C PRO A 122 -12.87 -8.92 26.56
N LEU A 123 -13.99 -9.61 26.42
CA LEU A 123 -14.89 -9.44 25.27
C LEU A 123 -15.54 -8.05 25.30
N PRO A 124 -15.88 -7.45 24.14
CA PRO A 124 -16.40 -6.09 24.10
C PRO A 124 -17.67 -5.92 24.94
N SER A 125 -17.69 -4.98 25.89
CA SER A 125 -18.76 -4.82 26.89
C SER A 125 -20.12 -4.43 26.33
N HIS A 126 -20.17 -3.84 25.13
CA HIS A 126 -21.41 -3.40 24.48
C HIS A 126 -22.20 -4.56 23.84
N LEU A 127 -21.62 -5.76 23.73
CA LEU A 127 -22.35 -6.93 23.22
C LEU A 127 -23.35 -7.45 24.27
N PRO A 128 -24.53 -7.95 23.86
CA PRO A 128 -25.47 -8.54 24.81
C PRO A 128 -24.86 -9.79 25.47
N ARG A 129 -25.05 -9.95 26.78
CA ARG A 129 -24.70 -11.17 27.53
C ARG A 129 -25.95 -11.99 27.74
N ALA A 130 -25.93 -13.25 27.28
CA ALA A 130 -26.95 -14.24 27.60
C ALA A 130 -26.38 -15.16 28.68
N GLU A 131 -26.89 -15.05 29.91
CA GLU A 131 -26.44 -15.88 31.03
C GLU A 131 -26.93 -17.32 30.85
N LYS A 132 -26.00 -18.28 30.88
CA LYS A 132 -26.28 -19.71 30.88
C LYS A 132 -25.74 -20.29 32.18
N VAL A 133 -26.61 -20.45 33.19
CA VAL A 133 -26.24 -21.02 34.49
C VAL A 133 -26.19 -22.54 34.38
N ILE A 134 -25.06 -23.13 34.77
CA ILE A 134 -24.86 -24.58 34.79
C ILE A 134 -24.73 -25.00 36.26
N PRO A 135 -25.83 -25.41 36.91
CA PRO A 135 -25.77 -25.90 38.29
C PRO A 135 -25.11 -27.30 38.36
N PRO A 136 -24.62 -27.71 39.54
CA PRO A 136 -24.23 -29.11 39.76
C PRO A 136 -25.41 -30.05 39.53
N ALA A 137 -25.12 -31.27 39.06
CA ALA A 137 -26.16 -32.25 38.71
C ALA A 137 -27.03 -32.66 39.91
N GLU A 138 -26.47 -32.61 41.11
CA GLU A 138 -27.13 -32.93 42.37
C GLU A 138 -26.84 -31.83 43.40
N GLU A 139 -27.77 -31.58 44.31
CA GLU A 139 -27.62 -30.60 45.39
C GLU A 139 -26.79 -31.16 46.57
N ARG A 140 -26.28 -32.39 46.45
CA ARG A 140 -25.51 -33.10 47.47
C ARG A 140 -24.12 -33.46 46.95
N CYS A 141 -23.18 -33.58 47.87
CA CYS A 141 -21.81 -33.94 47.54
C CYS A 141 -21.73 -35.41 47.10
N PRO A 142 -21.18 -35.71 45.90
CA PRO A 142 -21.09 -37.09 45.40
C PRO A 142 -20.19 -38.01 46.23
N ASP A 143 -19.29 -37.46 47.06
CA ASP A 143 -18.37 -38.25 47.89
C ASP A 143 -18.87 -38.49 49.32
N CYS A 144 -19.69 -37.60 49.88
CA CYS A 144 -20.10 -37.65 51.30
C CYS A 144 -21.58 -37.35 51.58
N ASP A 145 -22.39 -37.11 50.56
CA ASP A 145 -23.85 -36.87 50.60
C ASP A 145 -24.30 -35.62 51.41
N ALA A 146 -23.37 -34.76 51.82
CA ALA A 146 -23.68 -33.50 52.50
C ALA A 146 -24.29 -32.47 51.52
N PRO A 147 -25.18 -31.56 51.98
CA PRO A 147 -25.76 -30.51 51.13
C PRO A 147 -24.68 -29.53 50.64
N LEU A 148 -24.69 -29.22 49.34
CA LEU A 148 -23.79 -28.25 48.73
C LEU A 148 -24.21 -26.82 49.09
N HIS A 149 -23.23 -25.95 49.35
CA HIS A 149 -23.47 -24.52 49.60
C HIS A 149 -22.78 -23.67 48.53
N PHE A 150 -23.41 -22.54 48.20
CA PHE A 150 -22.88 -21.60 47.23
C PHE A 150 -21.62 -20.91 47.77
N ILE A 151 -20.57 -20.81 46.95
CA ILE A 151 -19.30 -20.13 47.28
C ILE A 151 -19.10 -18.91 46.39
N ARG A 152 -19.05 -19.13 45.07
CA ARG A 152 -18.83 -18.10 44.04
C ARG A 152 -19.22 -18.63 42.67
N ASP A 153 -19.49 -17.73 41.74
CA ASP A 153 -19.62 -18.06 40.32
C ASP A 153 -18.25 -18.11 39.65
N GLU A 154 -18.01 -19.16 38.86
CA GLU A 154 -16.91 -19.19 37.90
C GLU A 154 -17.44 -18.77 36.52
N VAL A 155 -17.15 -17.53 36.13
CA VAL A 155 -17.70 -16.94 34.90
C VAL A 155 -16.75 -17.16 33.72
N SER A 156 -17.26 -17.79 32.66
CA SER A 156 -16.57 -17.88 31.37
C SER A 156 -17.41 -17.27 30.26
N GLU A 157 -16.86 -16.29 29.54
CA GLU A 157 -17.56 -15.67 28.40
C GLU A 157 -17.20 -16.38 27.09
N LYS A 158 -18.21 -16.69 26.27
CA LYS A 158 -18.06 -17.28 24.93
C LYS A 158 -18.89 -16.48 23.92
N LEU A 159 -18.36 -16.29 22.71
CA LEU A 159 -19.09 -15.64 21.61
C LEU A 159 -20.01 -16.65 20.93
N GLU A 160 -21.30 -16.33 20.86
CA GLU A 160 -22.30 -17.06 20.07
C GLU A 160 -22.62 -16.24 18.80
N TYR A 161 -22.50 -16.87 17.63
CA TYR A 161 -22.83 -16.24 16.34
C TYR A 161 -24.25 -16.61 15.93
N ILE A 162 -25.14 -15.61 15.94
CA ILE A 162 -26.50 -15.73 15.40
C ILE A 162 -26.49 -15.11 14.00
N PRO A 163 -26.82 -15.87 12.94
CA PRO A 163 -26.82 -15.35 11.57
C PRO A 163 -27.69 -14.09 11.42
N ALA A 164 -27.32 -13.23 10.48
CA ALA A 164 -28.09 -12.02 10.18
C ALA A 164 -29.53 -12.37 9.79
N GLN A 165 -30.49 -11.61 10.32
CA GLN A 165 -31.92 -11.77 10.04
C GLN A 165 -32.42 -10.66 9.13
N VAL A 166 -33.29 -11.01 8.18
CA VAL A 166 -34.00 -10.06 7.31
C VAL A 166 -35.47 -10.07 7.66
N VAL A 167 -36.07 -8.90 7.85
CA VAL A 167 -37.49 -8.72 8.19
C VAL A 167 -38.23 -8.00 7.08
N VAL A 168 -39.52 -8.32 6.90
CA VAL A 168 -40.40 -7.66 5.93
C VAL A 168 -41.24 -6.62 6.65
N ASN A 169 -40.91 -5.34 6.48
CA ASN A 169 -41.70 -4.24 7.01
C ASN A 169 -42.93 -4.00 6.14
N ARG A 170 -44.14 -4.21 6.70
CA ARG A 170 -45.40 -3.98 5.99
C ARG A 170 -45.97 -2.61 6.35
N TYR A 171 -45.91 -1.66 5.41
CA TYR A 171 -46.53 -0.34 5.55
C TYR A 171 -48.00 -0.37 5.17
N ILE A 172 -48.88 -0.49 6.16
CA ILE A 172 -50.33 -0.42 5.96
C ILE A 172 -50.76 1.04 6.02
N ARG A 173 -51.36 1.54 4.92
CA ARG A 173 -51.82 2.92 4.79
C ARG A 173 -53.34 2.94 4.58
N PRO A 174 -54.15 2.94 5.67
CA PRO A 174 -55.59 3.03 5.55
C PRO A 174 -56.01 4.27 4.75
N GLN A 175 -57.09 4.13 4.00
CA GLN A 175 -57.68 5.20 3.21
C GLN A 175 -59.02 5.57 3.84
N TYR A 176 -59.23 6.86 4.06
CA TYR A 176 -60.45 7.41 4.66
C TYR A 176 -61.07 8.39 3.67
N SER A 177 -62.37 8.27 3.40
CA SER A 177 -63.10 9.25 2.62
C SER A 177 -63.73 10.31 3.54
N CYS A 178 -63.66 11.57 3.14
CA CYS A 178 -64.44 12.62 3.79
C CYS A 178 -65.85 12.64 3.19
N PRO A 179 -66.91 12.46 3.99
CA PRO A 179 -68.28 12.44 3.48
C PRO A 179 -68.73 13.81 2.94
N CYS A 180 -68.12 14.92 3.36
CA CYS A 180 -68.51 16.26 2.93
C CYS A 180 -67.94 16.67 1.58
N CYS A 181 -66.78 16.15 1.19
CA CYS A 181 -66.07 16.55 -0.04
C CYS A 181 -65.65 15.39 -0.93
N GLU A 182 -66.01 14.15 -0.57
CA GLU A 182 -65.75 12.90 -1.29
C GLU A 182 -64.26 12.62 -1.59
N LYS A 183 -63.34 13.35 -0.95
CA LYS A 183 -61.89 13.15 -1.11
C LYS A 183 -61.38 12.02 -0.23
N VAL A 184 -60.45 11.25 -0.77
CA VAL A 184 -59.76 10.16 -0.07
C VAL A 184 -58.44 10.67 0.52
N PHE A 185 -58.25 10.41 1.81
CA PHE A 185 -57.08 10.77 2.59
C PHE A 185 -56.36 9.51 3.05
N SER A 186 -55.04 9.55 3.03
CA SER A 186 -54.19 8.49 3.56
C SER A 186 -52.88 9.09 4.05
N GLY A 187 -52.30 8.53 5.12
CA GLY A 187 -50.99 8.97 5.63
C GLY A 187 -49.93 8.85 4.54
N LYS A 188 -48.95 9.76 4.47
CA LYS A 188 -47.89 9.71 3.43
C LYS A 188 -46.88 8.60 3.74
N MET A 189 -46.36 7.95 2.69
CA MET A 189 -45.24 7.01 2.85
C MET A 189 -43.99 7.77 3.30
N PRO A 190 -43.16 7.22 4.20
CA PRO A 190 -41.83 7.77 4.48
C PRO A 190 -41.02 7.97 3.20
N ALA A 191 -40.10 8.94 3.22
CA ALA A 191 -39.17 9.13 2.13
C ALA A 191 -38.15 7.96 2.12
N HIS A 192 -38.12 7.20 1.03
CA HIS A 192 -37.13 6.14 0.82
C HIS A 192 -36.08 6.59 -0.18
N ILE A 193 -34.82 6.18 0.04
CA ILE A 193 -33.68 6.48 -0.83
C ILE A 193 -33.91 5.94 -2.24
N PHE A 194 -34.55 4.75 -2.34
CA PHE A 194 -34.90 4.13 -3.61
C PHE A 194 -36.43 3.99 -3.72
N PRO A 195 -37.13 4.96 -4.34
CA PRO A 195 -38.57 4.94 -4.45
C PRO A 195 -39.07 3.69 -5.19
N LYS A 196 -40.13 3.05 -4.67
CA LYS A 196 -40.73 1.80 -5.19
C LYS A 196 -39.84 0.55 -5.08
N SER A 197 -38.70 0.63 -4.41
CA SER A 197 -37.90 -0.56 -4.13
C SER A 197 -38.55 -1.43 -3.06
N ALA A 198 -38.35 -2.74 -3.15
CA ALA A 198 -38.76 -3.69 -2.12
C ALA A 198 -37.81 -3.73 -0.92
N VAL A 199 -36.73 -2.93 -0.93
CA VAL A 199 -35.71 -2.94 0.11
C VAL A 199 -35.68 -1.67 0.94
N GLU A 200 -35.39 -1.85 2.22
CA GLU A 200 -35.15 -0.77 3.16
C GLU A 200 -33.71 -0.23 3.04
N PRO A 201 -33.44 1.00 3.52
CA PRO A 201 -32.08 1.58 3.52
C PRO A 201 -31.02 0.70 4.18
N SER A 202 -31.39 -0.12 5.17
CA SER A 202 -30.48 -1.05 5.84
C SER A 202 -29.91 -2.12 4.90
N VAL A 203 -30.72 -2.67 4.00
CA VAL A 203 -30.28 -3.65 3.00
C VAL A 203 -29.35 -3.00 1.98
N ILE A 204 -29.68 -1.78 1.55
CA ILE A 204 -28.81 -1.00 0.64
C ILE A 204 -27.46 -0.75 1.30
N ALA A 205 -27.45 -0.32 2.57
CA ALA A 205 -26.23 -0.11 3.34
C ALA A 205 -25.39 -1.39 3.44
N GLN A 206 -26.01 -2.52 3.77
CA GLN A 206 -25.32 -3.81 3.85
C GLN A 206 -24.68 -4.21 2.51
N VAL A 207 -25.40 -4.05 1.39
CA VAL A 207 -24.88 -4.36 0.05
C VAL A 207 -23.67 -3.48 -0.31
N VAL A 208 -23.76 -2.18 -0.01
CA VAL A 208 -22.68 -1.21 -0.28
C VAL A 208 -21.46 -1.48 0.60
N ILE A 209 -21.64 -1.70 1.90
CA ILE A 209 -20.54 -2.04 2.85
C ILE A 209 -19.88 -3.34 2.42
N SER A 210 -20.67 -4.39 2.20
CA SER A 210 -20.15 -5.70 1.77
C SER A 210 -19.36 -5.58 0.47
N LYS A 211 -19.85 -4.75 -0.46
CA LYS A 211 -19.15 -4.51 -1.72
C LYS A 211 -17.83 -3.81 -1.44
N TYR A 212 -17.87 -2.59 -0.93
CA TYR A 212 -16.69 -1.72 -0.96
C TYR A 212 -15.73 -1.93 0.21
N THR A 213 -16.25 -2.19 1.41
CA THR A 213 -15.45 -2.41 2.63
C THR A 213 -14.96 -3.84 2.71
N ASP A 214 -15.85 -4.82 2.49
CA ASP A 214 -15.50 -6.25 2.63
C ASP A 214 -15.03 -6.89 1.32
N HIS A 215 -14.98 -6.10 0.25
CA HIS A 215 -14.50 -6.51 -1.07
C HIS A 215 -15.28 -7.66 -1.70
N LEU A 216 -16.55 -7.82 -1.34
CA LEU A 216 -17.40 -8.92 -1.76
C LEU A 216 -18.18 -8.57 -3.05
N PRO A 217 -17.91 -9.24 -4.19
CA PRO A 217 -18.64 -9.00 -5.43
C PRO A 217 -20.15 -9.26 -5.27
N LEU A 218 -20.97 -8.51 -6.02
CA LEU A 218 -22.43 -8.61 -5.95
C LEU A 218 -22.97 -10.03 -6.20
N TYR A 219 -22.37 -10.81 -7.11
CA TYR A 219 -22.80 -12.20 -7.32
C TYR A 219 -22.55 -13.09 -6.10
N ARG A 220 -21.49 -12.84 -5.31
CA ARG A 220 -21.26 -13.57 -4.06
C ARG A 220 -22.25 -13.14 -2.99
N GLN A 221 -22.56 -11.85 -2.94
CA GLN A 221 -23.61 -11.33 -2.05
C GLN A 221 -24.97 -11.97 -2.36
N GLN A 222 -25.32 -12.17 -3.63
CA GLN A 222 -26.54 -12.87 -4.04
C GLN A 222 -26.63 -14.26 -3.37
N HIS A 223 -25.56 -15.06 -3.47
CA HIS A 223 -25.52 -16.38 -2.82
C HIS A 223 -25.63 -16.30 -1.29
N ILE A 224 -25.07 -15.27 -0.66
CA ILE A 224 -25.19 -15.06 0.79
C ILE A 224 -26.64 -14.75 1.18
N PHE A 225 -27.33 -13.87 0.44
CA PHE A 225 -28.76 -13.62 0.65
C PHE A 225 -29.60 -14.86 0.37
N SER A 226 -29.27 -15.67 -0.63
CA SER A 226 -29.98 -16.93 -0.92
C SER A 226 -29.90 -17.93 0.24
N ARG A 227 -28.79 -17.97 0.98
CA ARG A 227 -28.68 -18.80 2.21
C ARG A 227 -29.63 -18.36 3.32
N MET A 228 -30.10 -17.11 3.27
CA MET A 228 -31.11 -16.55 4.18
C MET A 228 -32.53 -16.68 3.61
N GLY A 229 -32.71 -17.38 2.47
CA GLY A 229 -33.99 -17.48 1.78
C GLY A 229 -34.40 -16.21 1.03
N VAL A 230 -33.48 -15.25 0.84
CA VAL A 230 -33.76 -13.99 0.15
C VAL A 230 -33.18 -14.03 -1.27
N GLU A 231 -34.05 -14.05 -2.27
CA GLU A 231 -33.64 -13.94 -3.66
C GLU A 231 -33.41 -12.48 -4.05
N LEU A 232 -32.15 -12.05 -4.08
CA LEU A 232 -31.79 -10.69 -4.47
C LEU A 232 -30.93 -10.69 -5.76
N PRO A 233 -31.50 -10.34 -6.92
CA PRO A 233 -30.77 -10.32 -8.18
C PRO A 233 -29.59 -9.35 -8.19
N VAL A 234 -28.52 -9.71 -8.90
CA VAL A 234 -27.33 -8.86 -9.08
C VAL A 234 -27.68 -7.51 -9.73
N SER A 235 -28.63 -7.50 -10.67
CA SER A 235 -29.13 -6.27 -11.30
C SER A 235 -29.74 -5.32 -10.27
N THR A 236 -30.61 -5.84 -9.40
CA THR A 236 -31.22 -5.05 -8.33
C THR A 236 -30.18 -4.49 -7.37
N MET A 237 -29.18 -5.29 -6.97
CA MET A 237 -28.07 -4.79 -6.14
C MET A 237 -27.21 -3.75 -6.87
N ALA A 238 -27.02 -3.88 -8.18
CA ALA A 238 -26.30 -2.89 -8.97
C ALA A 238 -27.06 -1.56 -9.02
N ASP A 239 -28.39 -1.60 -9.16
CA ASP A 239 -29.25 -0.42 -9.09
C ASP A 239 -29.17 0.23 -7.70
N MET A 240 -29.22 -0.57 -6.63
CA MET A 240 -29.05 -0.06 -5.25
C MET A 240 -27.72 0.68 -5.08
N VAL A 241 -26.62 0.11 -5.58
CA VAL A 241 -25.29 0.75 -5.53
C VAL A 241 -25.30 2.07 -6.32
N GLY A 242 -25.92 2.10 -7.49
CA GLY A 242 -26.05 3.31 -8.30
C GLY A 242 -26.85 4.42 -7.62
N VAL A 243 -28.01 4.07 -7.05
CA VAL A 243 -28.88 5.00 -6.33
C VAL A 243 -28.21 5.50 -5.05
N ALA A 244 -27.56 4.61 -4.29
CA ALA A 244 -26.79 4.99 -3.11
C ALA A 244 -25.68 6.00 -3.46
N GLY A 245 -24.93 5.75 -4.54
CA GLY A 245 -23.90 6.68 -5.02
C GLY A 245 -24.46 8.04 -5.43
N ALA A 246 -25.65 8.08 -6.05
CA ALA A 246 -26.34 9.33 -6.38
C ALA A 246 -26.80 10.07 -5.11
N ALA A 247 -27.37 9.36 -4.14
CA ALA A 247 -27.82 9.94 -2.87
C ALA A 247 -26.66 10.47 -2.02
N LEU A 248 -25.48 9.84 -2.09
CA LEU A 248 -24.27 10.27 -1.40
C LEU A 248 -23.47 11.36 -2.13
N ALA A 249 -23.85 11.72 -3.37
CA ALA A 249 -23.12 12.71 -4.15
C ALA A 249 -23.04 14.11 -3.50
N PRO A 250 -24.07 14.64 -2.81
CA PRO A 250 -23.96 15.90 -2.07
C PRO A 250 -22.94 15.83 -0.93
N LEU A 251 -22.90 14.71 -0.19
CA LEU A 251 -21.90 14.49 0.86
C LEU A 251 -20.49 14.48 0.28
N ALA A 252 -20.29 13.82 -0.87
CA ALA A 252 -19.01 13.82 -1.57
C ALA A 252 -18.54 15.23 -1.95
N LYS A 253 -19.45 16.08 -2.42
CA LYS A 253 -19.15 17.47 -2.76
C LYS A 253 -18.75 18.27 -1.52
N LEU A 254 -19.44 18.06 -0.40
CA LEU A 254 -19.10 18.69 0.88
C LEU A 254 -17.73 18.24 1.38
N LEU A 255 -17.41 16.95 1.30
CA LEU A 255 -16.10 16.44 1.71
C LEU A 255 -14.97 16.93 0.79
N ARG A 256 -15.21 17.05 -0.52
CA ARG A 256 -14.26 17.72 -1.41
C ARG A 256 -14.05 19.17 -0.97
N HIS A 257 -15.12 19.92 -0.71
CA HIS A 257 -15.00 21.31 -0.29
C HIS A 257 -14.20 21.43 1.02
N GLU A 258 -14.50 20.58 2.00
CA GLU A 258 -13.78 20.49 3.26
C GLU A 258 -12.31 20.09 3.07
N LEU A 259 -12.01 19.19 2.13
CA LEU A 259 -10.62 18.83 1.85
C LEU A 259 -9.83 20.02 1.26
N LEU A 260 -10.46 20.82 0.41
CA LEU A 260 -9.86 22.01 -0.21
C LEU A 260 -9.68 23.19 0.77
N THR A 261 -10.14 23.08 2.03
CA THR A 261 -9.79 24.06 3.07
C THR A 261 -8.52 23.68 3.84
N ARG A 262 -7.96 22.48 3.59
CA ARG A 262 -6.81 21.96 4.35
C ARG A 262 -5.49 22.46 3.79
N ASP A 263 -4.56 22.78 4.70
CA ASP A 263 -3.21 23.24 4.34
C ASP A 263 -2.32 22.12 3.79
N VAL A 264 -2.63 20.86 4.14
CA VAL A 264 -1.87 19.69 3.70
C VAL A 264 -2.83 18.66 3.11
N ILE A 265 -2.61 18.34 1.84
CA ILE A 265 -3.34 17.31 1.09
C ILE A 265 -2.34 16.28 0.60
N HIS A 266 -2.69 15.02 0.75
CA HIS A 266 -1.99 13.90 0.15
C HIS A 266 -2.65 13.53 -1.17
N ALA A 267 -1.85 13.17 -2.18
CA ALA A 267 -2.36 12.66 -3.44
C ALA A 267 -1.58 11.41 -3.88
N ASP A 268 -2.30 10.44 -4.43
CA ASP A 268 -1.75 9.26 -5.08
C ASP A 268 -2.80 8.69 -6.04
N GLU A 269 -2.40 7.78 -6.91
CA GLU A 269 -3.28 7.21 -7.91
C GLU A 269 -3.04 5.72 -8.13
N THR A 270 -4.11 4.99 -8.42
CA THR A 270 -4.02 3.59 -8.76
C THR A 270 -4.83 3.25 -10.00
N SER A 271 -4.33 2.30 -10.79
CA SER A 271 -5.01 1.89 -12.01
C SER A 271 -6.31 1.12 -11.72
N LEU A 272 -7.36 1.38 -12.48
CA LEU A 272 -8.60 0.62 -12.46
C LEU A 272 -8.88 0.04 -13.85
N ARG A 273 -9.69 -1.03 -13.91
CA ARG A 273 -10.28 -1.51 -15.16
C ARG A 273 -11.72 -1.01 -15.22
N LEU A 274 -11.99 -0.15 -16.18
CA LEU A 274 -13.32 0.39 -16.41
C LEU A 274 -13.92 -0.29 -17.65
N PRO A 275 -15.24 -0.60 -17.67
CA PRO A 275 -15.91 -1.03 -18.88
C PRO A 275 -16.04 0.17 -19.84
N ASP A 276 -15.54 0.03 -21.07
CA ASP A 276 -15.69 1.03 -22.12
C ASP A 276 -17.09 0.91 -22.74
N THR A 277 -18.01 1.75 -22.28
CA THR A 277 -19.37 1.82 -22.82
C THR A 277 -19.43 2.48 -24.21
N ARG A 278 -18.33 3.06 -24.71
CA ARG A 278 -18.27 3.74 -26.02
C ARG A 278 -17.74 2.84 -27.14
N LYS A 279 -17.01 1.76 -26.83
CA LYS A 279 -16.42 0.83 -27.81
C LYS A 279 -16.84 -0.62 -27.60
N GLY A 280 -18.14 -0.86 -27.52
CA GLY A 280 -18.70 -2.23 -27.58
C GLY A 280 -18.28 -3.14 -26.43
N GLY A 281 -18.06 -2.61 -25.22
CA GLY A 281 -17.85 -3.42 -24.02
C GLY A 281 -16.41 -3.89 -23.78
N LYS A 282 -15.41 -3.38 -24.50
CA LYS A 282 -13.99 -3.67 -24.20
C LYS A 282 -13.56 -2.97 -22.91
N SER A 283 -12.66 -3.56 -22.14
CA SER A 283 -12.15 -2.91 -20.93
C SER A 283 -11.16 -1.79 -21.28
N CYS A 284 -11.32 -0.60 -20.71
CA CYS A 284 -10.33 0.46 -20.77
C CYS A 284 -9.59 0.61 -19.43
N SER A 285 -8.37 1.13 -19.49
CA SER A 285 -7.62 1.49 -18.28
C SER A 285 -8.15 2.80 -17.73
N GLY A 286 -8.68 2.78 -16.51
CA GLY A 286 -8.99 3.97 -15.72
C GLY A 286 -7.96 4.19 -14.62
N TRP A 287 -8.13 5.29 -13.89
CA TRP A 287 -7.32 5.69 -12.76
C TRP A 287 -8.23 6.18 -11.66
N LEU A 288 -8.02 5.68 -10.45
CA LEU A 288 -8.59 6.22 -9.23
C LEU A 288 -7.55 7.10 -8.57
N TRP A 289 -7.82 8.39 -8.54
CA TRP A 289 -7.03 9.37 -7.81
C TRP A 289 -7.56 9.43 -6.39
N ALA A 290 -6.69 9.36 -5.41
CA ALA A 290 -7.04 9.51 -4.00
C ALA A 290 -6.46 10.81 -3.47
N TYR A 291 -7.28 11.54 -2.73
CA TYR A 291 -6.89 12.77 -2.04
C TYR A 291 -7.24 12.62 -0.57
N VAL A 292 -6.27 12.81 0.31
CA VAL A 292 -6.44 12.59 1.76
C VAL A 292 -5.95 13.79 2.54
N SER A 293 -6.67 14.17 3.60
CA SER A 293 -6.22 15.26 4.48
C SER A 293 -4.97 14.85 5.26
N GLY A 294 -4.07 15.81 5.51
CA GLY A 294 -2.95 15.59 6.42
C GLY A 294 -3.40 15.25 7.84
N GLU A 295 -2.64 14.41 8.56
CA GLU A 295 -2.95 13.94 9.92
C GLU A 295 -3.17 15.07 10.94
N ARG A 296 -2.70 16.29 10.66
CA ARG A 296 -2.76 17.45 11.57
C ARG A 296 -3.61 18.60 11.06
N SER A 297 -4.26 18.45 9.90
CA SER A 297 -5.09 19.51 9.33
C SER A 297 -6.55 19.48 9.80
N GLY A 298 -6.89 18.64 10.78
CA GLY A 298 -8.25 18.48 11.33
C GLY A 298 -8.80 17.07 11.14
N PRO A 299 -10.13 16.89 11.10
CA PRO A 299 -10.75 15.59 10.85
C PRO A 299 -10.23 14.91 9.57
N SER A 300 -10.07 13.59 9.60
CA SER A 300 -9.63 12.80 8.44
C SER A 300 -10.69 12.87 7.34
N VAL A 301 -10.27 13.21 6.13
CA VAL A 301 -11.12 13.25 4.94
C VAL A 301 -10.41 12.51 3.82
N VAL A 302 -11.10 11.55 3.22
CA VAL A 302 -10.62 10.78 2.07
C VAL A 302 -11.61 10.96 0.94
N CYS A 303 -11.11 11.43 -0.19
CA CYS A 303 -11.87 11.61 -1.42
C CYS A 303 -11.23 10.80 -2.54
N PHE A 304 -12.05 10.15 -3.37
CA PHE A 304 -11.57 9.52 -4.58
C PHE A 304 -12.20 10.14 -5.83
N ASP A 305 -11.42 10.21 -6.90
CA ASP A 305 -11.85 10.64 -8.21
C ASP A 305 -11.51 9.60 -9.27
N SER A 306 -12.54 9.06 -9.92
CA SER A 306 -12.42 8.04 -10.95
C SER A 306 -12.36 8.68 -12.32
N GLN A 307 -11.22 8.53 -13.00
CA GLN A 307 -10.93 9.16 -14.28
C GLN A 307 -10.46 8.14 -15.32
N THR A 308 -10.61 8.50 -16.60
CA THR A 308 -10.19 7.65 -17.73
C THR A 308 -8.71 7.81 -18.11
N GLY A 309 -7.95 8.62 -17.39
CA GLY A 309 -6.55 8.86 -17.69
C GLY A 309 -5.75 9.36 -16.50
N ARG A 310 -4.42 9.47 -16.71
CA ARG A 310 -3.42 9.82 -15.69
C ARG A 310 -2.72 11.18 -15.96
N ALA A 311 -3.30 12.02 -16.81
CA ALA A 311 -2.71 13.29 -17.23
C ALA A 311 -2.92 14.42 -16.21
N LEU A 312 -2.10 15.47 -16.29
CA LEU A 312 -2.14 16.65 -15.40
C LEU A 312 -3.52 17.30 -15.25
N ARG A 313 -4.29 17.36 -16.34
CA ARG A 313 -5.64 17.95 -16.35
C ARG A 313 -6.60 17.38 -15.29
N TYR A 314 -6.38 16.14 -14.83
CA TYR A 314 -7.27 15.49 -13.87
C TYR A 314 -7.06 16.04 -12.45
N PRO A 315 -5.86 15.96 -11.84
CA PRO A 315 -5.62 16.59 -10.54
C PRO A 315 -5.77 18.10 -10.58
N GLU A 316 -5.42 18.76 -11.68
CA GLU A 316 -5.64 20.21 -11.85
C GLU A 316 -7.12 20.59 -11.78
N ALA A 317 -8.00 19.90 -12.52
CA ALA A 317 -9.43 20.14 -12.45
C ALA A 317 -10.00 19.76 -11.07
N TRP A 318 -9.48 18.70 -10.44
CA TRP A 318 -9.99 18.25 -9.16
C TRP A 318 -9.60 19.18 -8.00
N LEU A 319 -8.38 19.72 -8.01
CA LEU A 319 -7.86 20.64 -7.00
C LEU A 319 -8.23 22.11 -7.28
N GLN A 320 -8.95 22.39 -8.35
CA GLN A 320 -9.45 23.74 -8.64
C GLN A 320 -10.22 24.32 -7.44
N GLY A 321 -9.78 25.51 -6.99
CA GLY A 321 -10.33 26.22 -5.85
C GLY A 321 -9.69 25.88 -4.50
N TRP A 322 -8.64 25.06 -4.47
CA TRP A 322 -7.79 24.93 -3.28
C TRP A 322 -7.10 26.25 -2.99
N ARG A 323 -7.10 26.69 -1.72
CA ARG A 323 -6.50 27.98 -1.31
C ARG A 323 -4.96 27.99 -1.34
N GLY A 324 -4.35 26.89 -1.74
CA GLY A 324 -2.91 26.67 -1.65
C GLY A 324 -2.51 25.98 -0.35
N GLY A 325 -1.33 25.36 -0.36
CA GLY A 325 -0.84 24.51 0.71
C GLY A 325 0.22 23.53 0.22
N THR A 326 0.50 22.49 1.01
CA THR A 326 1.48 21.46 0.66
C THR A 326 0.79 20.19 0.14
N LEU A 327 1.13 19.79 -1.08
CA LEU A 327 0.69 18.56 -1.71
C LEU A 327 1.72 17.45 -1.52
N VAL A 328 1.41 16.45 -0.71
CA VAL A 328 2.29 15.30 -0.43
C VAL A 328 2.01 14.18 -1.43
N SER A 329 3.02 13.73 -2.18
CA SER A 329 2.87 12.69 -3.21
C SER A 329 4.04 11.69 -3.25
N ASP A 330 3.92 10.66 -4.09
CA ASP A 330 4.98 9.68 -4.38
C ASP A 330 6.12 10.23 -5.28
N GLY A 331 6.03 11.49 -5.71
CA GLY A 331 6.99 12.12 -6.60
C GLY A 331 6.76 11.82 -8.08
N TYR A 332 5.55 11.43 -8.47
CA TYR A 332 5.11 11.43 -9.86
C TYR A 332 5.16 12.85 -10.44
N SER A 333 5.70 12.98 -11.66
CA SER A 333 6.00 14.27 -12.28
C SER A 333 4.77 15.17 -12.48
N VAL A 334 3.57 14.59 -12.58
CA VAL A 334 2.33 15.35 -12.70
C VAL A 334 2.09 16.25 -11.50
N TYR A 335 2.38 15.79 -10.28
CA TYR A 335 2.21 16.61 -9.07
C TYR A 335 3.23 17.75 -9.01
N LYS A 336 4.45 17.52 -9.54
CA LYS A 336 5.43 18.59 -9.70
C LYS A 336 4.95 19.63 -10.71
N SER A 337 4.51 19.20 -11.89
CA SER A 337 3.96 20.12 -12.90
C SER A 337 2.74 20.90 -12.40
N LEU A 338 1.93 20.30 -11.52
CA LEU A 338 0.82 21.00 -10.88
C LEU A 338 1.31 22.14 -9.98
N ALA A 339 2.33 21.88 -9.14
CA ALA A 339 2.95 22.90 -8.30
C ALA A 339 3.70 23.96 -9.11
N ASP A 340 4.33 23.59 -10.23
CA ASP A 340 5.00 24.53 -11.14
C ASP A 340 3.98 25.47 -11.83
N ASN A 341 2.76 24.99 -12.09
CA ASN A 341 1.68 25.78 -12.70
C ASN A 341 0.93 26.67 -11.71
N ASP A 342 0.93 26.34 -10.42
CA ASP A 342 0.22 27.08 -9.37
C ASP A 342 1.17 27.43 -8.20
N PRO A 343 1.62 28.71 -8.10
CA PRO A 343 2.50 29.16 -7.03
C PRO A 343 1.92 28.98 -5.61
N GLY A 344 0.61 28.79 -5.48
CA GLY A 344 -0.04 28.50 -4.19
C GLY A 344 0.22 27.06 -3.70
N ILE A 345 0.69 26.15 -4.56
CA ILE A 345 0.89 24.74 -4.24
C ILE A 345 2.38 24.45 -4.05
N THR A 346 2.74 23.97 -2.86
CA THR A 346 4.08 23.44 -2.58
C THR A 346 4.07 21.92 -2.74
N SER A 347 4.93 21.37 -3.60
CA SER A 347 5.06 19.92 -3.75
C SER A 347 5.99 19.34 -2.68
N ALA A 348 5.51 18.35 -1.92
CA ALA A 348 6.30 17.56 -0.99
C ALA A 348 6.35 16.09 -1.43
N CYS A 349 7.54 15.50 -1.39
CA CYS A 349 7.77 14.13 -1.84
C CYS A 349 7.90 13.14 -0.68
N CYS A 350 7.47 11.90 -0.93
CA CYS A 350 7.45 10.83 0.06
C CYS A 350 8.83 10.18 0.28
N TRP A 351 9.35 10.22 1.52
CA TRP A 351 10.60 9.55 1.87
C TRP A 351 10.51 8.01 1.84
N SER A 352 9.32 7.43 2.01
CA SER A 352 9.12 5.98 1.86
C SER A 352 9.43 5.52 0.43
N HIS A 353 9.04 6.34 -0.57
CA HIS A 353 9.37 6.10 -1.98
C HIS A 353 10.87 6.32 -2.26
N ALA A 354 11.46 7.39 -1.73
CA ALA A 354 12.90 7.63 -1.81
C ALA A 354 13.73 6.48 -1.24
N ARG A 355 13.30 5.89 -0.11
CA ARG A 355 13.92 4.74 0.53
C ARG A 355 13.84 3.47 -0.32
N ARG A 356 12.77 3.28 -1.10
CA ARG A 356 12.44 2.01 -1.79
C ARG A 356 13.54 1.56 -2.76
N GLY A 357 14.16 2.48 -3.49
CA GLY A 357 15.26 2.17 -4.42
C GLY A 357 16.46 1.54 -3.70
N PHE A 358 16.93 2.19 -2.63
CA PHE A 358 18.05 1.68 -1.82
C PHE A 358 17.70 0.38 -1.09
N ALA A 359 16.47 0.23 -0.62
CA ALA A 359 16.03 -0.98 0.08
C ALA A 359 16.02 -2.21 -0.84
N ASN A 360 15.46 -2.04 -2.05
CA ASN A 360 15.47 -3.08 -3.08
C ASN A 360 16.91 -3.47 -3.46
N LEU A 361 17.77 -2.49 -3.67
CA LEU A 361 19.18 -2.73 -4.01
C LEU A 361 19.92 -3.46 -2.88
N TYR A 362 19.78 -2.99 -1.64
CA TYR A 362 20.43 -3.62 -0.49
C TYR A 362 19.99 -5.07 -0.30
N LYS A 363 18.71 -5.38 -0.54
CA LYS A 363 18.26 -6.78 -0.51
C LYS A 363 18.81 -7.64 -1.65
N ALA A 364 19.02 -7.06 -2.83
CA ALA A 364 19.44 -7.79 -4.01
C ALA A 364 20.94 -8.12 -3.97
N SER A 365 21.76 -7.15 -3.55
CA SER A 365 23.21 -7.22 -3.66
C SER A 365 23.97 -6.95 -2.36
N ARG A 366 23.28 -6.57 -1.27
CA ARG A 366 23.90 -6.12 -0.01
C ARG A 366 24.84 -4.93 -0.19
N GLU A 367 24.57 -4.08 -1.18
CA GLU A 367 25.41 -2.93 -1.53
C GLU A 367 25.67 -2.02 -0.31
N PRO A 368 26.94 -1.80 0.10
CA PRO A 368 27.26 -1.02 1.29
C PRO A 368 26.77 0.43 1.23
N ARG A 369 26.84 1.06 0.06
CA ARG A 369 26.34 2.43 -0.17
C ARG A 369 24.82 2.49 0.04
N ALA A 370 24.07 1.49 -0.42
CA ALA A 370 22.64 1.41 -0.15
C ALA A 370 22.34 1.27 1.34
N ALA A 371 23.14 0.47 2.07
CA ALA A 371 23.02 0.34 3.53
C ALA A 371 23.26 1.68 4.26
N MET A 372 24.25 2.46 3.82
CA MET A 372 24.53 3.79 4.37
C MET A 372 23.34 4.75 4.18
N ALA A 373 22.80 4.83 2.97
CA ALA A 373 21.62 5.66 2.68
C ALA A 373 20.43 5.25 3.57
N LEU A 374 20.16 3.94 3.69
CA LEU A 374 19.08 3.42 4.54
C LEU A 374 19.27 3.76 6.02
N ARG A 375 20.52 3.74 6.54
CA ARG A 375 20.80 4.13 7.93
C ARG A 375 20.50 5.60 8.19
N LYS A 376 20.89 6.50 7.28
CA LYS A 376 20.60 7.94 7.40
C LYS A 376 19.09 8.20 7.35
N ILE A 377 18.37 7.60 6.38
CA ILE A 377 16.90 7.69 6.28
C ILE A 377 16.22 7.12 7.53
N ALA A 378 16.70 5.99 8.07
CA ALA A 378 16.16 5.42 9.31
C ALA A 378 16.35 6.35 10.52
N GLY A 379 17.41 7.17 10.53
CA GLY A 379 17.61 8.22 11.52
C GLY A 379 16.48 9.25 11.51
N LEU A 380 16.01 9.67 10.33
CA LEU A 380 14.88 10.58 10.19
C LEU A 380 13.60 9.98 10.80
N TYR A 381 13.29 8.73 10.46
CA TYR A 381 12.11 8.04 11.00
C TYR A 381 12.14 7.86 12.53
N ARG A 382 13.33 7.67 13.13
CA ARG A 382 13.47 7.62 14.59
C ARG A 382 13.11 8.96 15.24
N ILE A 383 13.57 10.06 14.64
CA ILE A 383 13.24 11.42 15.11
C ILE A 383 11.73 11.67 14.96
N GLU A 384 11.15 11.38 13.80
CA GLU A 384 9.71 11.55 13.55
C GLU A 384 8.85 10.76 14.54
N LYS A 385 9.24 9.52 14.86
CA LYS A 385 8.56 8.71 15.88
C LYS A 385 8.61 9.37 17.26
N PHE A 386 9.75 9.95 17.64
CA PHE A 386 9.93 10.60 18.94
C PHE A 386 9.17 11.93 19.07
N ILE A 387 8.97 12.66 17.97
CA ILE A 387 8.30 13.97 17.97
C ILE A 387 6.82 13.90 17.58
N ARG A 388 6.29 12.70 17.27
CA ARG A 388 4.94 12.50 16.71
C ARG A 388 3.82 13.14 17.54
N GLU A 389 3.89 13.12 18.86
CA GLU A 389 2.80 13.65 19.71
C GLU A 389 3.00 15.11 20.08
N ARG A 390 4.02 15.78 19.54
CA ARG A 390 4.32 17.19 19.85
C ARG A 390 3.47 18.14 18.99
N PRO A 391 3.28 19.40 19.43
CA PRO A 391 2.70 20.46 18.61
C PRO A 391 3.52 20.73 17.33
N VAL A 392 2.85 21.18 16.27
CA VAL A 392 3.44 21.46 14.94
C VAL A 392 4.69 22.33 15.02
N GLU A 393 4.66 23.42 15.78
CA GLU A 393 5.80 24.32 15.91
C GLU A 393 7.00 23.67 16.63
N LYS A 394 6.74 22.80 17.62
CA LYS A 394 7.81 22.04 18.28
C LYS A 394 8.41 20.99 17.34
N ILE A 395 7.58 20.33 16.53
CA ILE A 395 8.07 19.40 15.50
C ILE A 395 9.01 20.12 14.53
N ARG A 396 8.59 21.29 14.02
CA ARG A 396 9.41 22.13 13.15
C ARG A 396 10.77 22.48 13.79
N GLN A 397 10.78 22.94 15.05
CA GLN A 397 12.02 23.25 15.78
C GLN A 397 12.94 22.02 15.92
N TRP A 398 12.37 20.85 16.25
CA TRP A 398 13.13 19.61 16.35
C TRP A 398 13.68 19.16 14.99
N ARG A 399 12.90 19.29 13.92
CA ARG A 399 13.34 18.99 12.55
C ARG A 399 14.48 19.90 12.12
N GLN A 400 14.41 21.20 12.42
CA GLN A 400 15.51 22.13 12.14
C GLN A 400 16.79 21.78 12.92
N ARG A 401 16.67 21.37 14.18
CA ARG A 401 17.83 21.04 15.02
C ARG A 401 18.46 19.67 14.73
N TYR A 402 17.64 18.65 14.47
CA TYR A 402 18.09 17.25 14.43
C TYR A 402 17.90 16.59 13.06
N SER A 403 16.79 16.83 12.35
CA SER A 403 16.54 16.21 11.04
C SER A 403 17.32 16.91 9.92
N ARG A 404 17.40 18.24 9.94
CA ARG A 404 18.07 19.03 8.90
C ARG A 404 19.57 18.70 8.73
N PRO A 405 20.37 18.52 9.81
CA PRO A 405 21.75 18.05 9.66
C PRO A 405 21.84 16.70 8.95
N ILE A 406 20.97 15.74 9.28
CA ILE A 406 20.94 14.41 8.66
C ILE A 406 20.58 14.50 7.17
N VAL A 407 19.58 15.32 6.83
CA VAL A 407 19.17 15.54 5.44
C VAL A 407 20.29 16.20 4.63
N ASN A 408 20.95 17.22 5.17
CA ASN A 408 22.06 17.90 4.50
C ASN A 408 23.25 16.97 4.27
N ASP A 409 23.63 16.20 5.29
CA ASP A 409 24.70 15.20 5.24
C ASP A 409 24.36 14.07 4.25
N LEU A 410 23.11 13.60 4.21
CA LEU A 410 22.65 12.65 3.21
C LEU A 410 22.78 13.22 1.78
N PHE A 411 22.34 14.46 1.53
CA PHE A 411 22.43 15.05 0.20
C PHE A 411 23.89 15.30 -0.23
N ALA A 412 24.75 15.76 0.67
CA ALA A 412 26.17 15.95 0.39
C ALA A 412 26.81 14.60 0.00
N TRP A 413 26.59 13.58 0.82
CA TRP A 413 27.09 12.24 0.56
C TRP A 413 26.55 11.66 -0.77
N LEU A 414 25.26 11.83 -1.08
CA LEU A 414 24.69 11.34 -2.34
C LEU A 414 25.33 11.99 -3.58
N LYS A 415 25.64 13.31 -3.52
CA LYS A 415 26.34 14.01 -4.61
C LYS A 415 27.76 13.50 -4.81
N GLU A 416 28.46 13.15 -3.73
CA GLU A 416 29.79 12.53 -3.83
C GLU A 416 29.72 11.13 -4.44
N GLN A 417 28.65 10.37 -4.19
CA GLN A 417 28.51 9.01 -4.72
C GLN A 417 28.03 8.96 -6.18
N GLU A 418 27.26 9.94 -6.64
CA GLU A 418 26.71 10.01 -8.00
C GLU A 418 27.75 9.75 -9.12
N PRO A 419 28.92 10.44 -9.17
CA PRO A 419 29.93 10.22 -10.21
C PRO A 419 30.64 8.86 -10.10
N CYS A 420 30.59 8.23 -8.93
CA CYS A 420 31.19 6.91 -8.68
C CYS A 420 30.26 5.74 -9.05
N CYS A 421 29.09 6.03 -9.65
CA CYS A 421 28.11 5.02 -10.04
C CYS A 421 27.94 4.98 -11.57
N PRO A 422 27.80 3.80 -12.19
CA PRO A 422 27.42 3.71 -13.60
C PRO A 422 26.09 4.44 -13.85
N PRO A 423 25.96 5.27 -14.91
CA PRO A 423 24.75 6.08 -15.15
C PRO A 423 23.44 5.29 -15.19
N ASP A 424 23.43 4.10 -15.79
CA ASP A 424 22.24 3.23 -15.86
C ASP A 424 22.07 2.30 -14.65
N GLY A 425 22.98 2.39 -13.69
CA GLY A 425 23.04 1.56 -12.50
C GLY A 425 21.83 1.71 -11.60
N PRO A 426 21.38 0.63 -10.93
CA PRO A 426 20.28 0.71 -9.97
C PRO A 426 20.59 1.66 -8.81
N LEU A 427 21.87 1.75 -8.41
CA LEU A 427 22.33 2.71 -7.40
C LEU A 427 22.25 4.15 -7.90
N ASN A 428 22.76 4.45 -9.11
CA ASN A 428 22.70 5.79 -9.69
C ASN A 428 21.23 6.26 -9.86
N LYS A 429 20.34 5.37 -10.32
CA LYS A 429 18.88 5.64 -10.39
C LYS A 429 18.28 5.99 -9.02
N ALA A 430 18.67 5.29 -7.96
CA ALA A 430 18.19 5.58 -6.60
C ALA A 430 18.74 6.91 -6.06
N ILE A 431 20.01 7.22 -6.34
CA ILE A 431 20.66 8.49 -6.00
C ILE A 431 19.94 9.65 -6.72
N ASN A 432 19.80 9.55 -8.05
CA ASN A 432 19.18 10.59 -8.86
C ASN A 432 17.71 10.80 -8.52
N TYR A 433 16.99 9.75 -8.11
CA TYR A 433 15.62 9.91 -7.63
C TYR A 433 15.53 10.91 -6.46
N ILE A 434 16.46 10.81 -5.49
CA ILE A 434 16.52 11.72 -4.33
C ILE A 434 17.08 13.09 -4.74
N LEU A 435 18.17 13.14 -5.49
CA LEU A 435 18.82 14.40 -5.86
C LEU A 435 17.92 15.29 -6.72
N ASN A 436 17.15 14.70 -7.64
CA ASN A 436 16.20 15.43 -8.48
C ASN A 436 14.97 15.95 -7.71
N ARG A 437 14.78 15.52 -6.46
CA ARG A 437 13.66 15.89 -5.58
C ARG A 437 14.14 16.52 -4.28
N ARG A 438 15.32 17.15 -4.31
CA ARG A 438 15.97 17.66 -3.10
C ARG A 438 15.08 18.64 -2.34
N ASP A 439 14.45 19.55 -3.08
CA ASP A 439 13.63 20.61 -2.48
C ASP A 439 12.31 20.03 -1.97
N GLU A 440 11.63 19.20 -2.77
CA GLU A 440 10.38 18.54 -2.40
C GLU A 440 10.54 17.58 -1.22
N LEU A 441 11.68 16.88 -1.11
CA LEU A 441 12.01 16.02 0.03
C LEU A 441 12.42 16.82 1.28
N SER A 442 12.73 18.11 1.14
CA SER A 442 13.11 18.99 2.25
C SER A 442 11.94 19.79 2.83
N CYS A 443 10.78 19.85 2.15
CA CYS A 443 9.60 20.61 2.57
C CYS A 443 9.17 20.32 4.01
N PHE A 444 9.20 19.05 4.44
CA PHE A 444 8.82 18.65 5.81
C PHE A 444 9.67 19.32 6.91
N LEU A 445 10.90 19.75 6.60
CA LEU A 445 11.75 20.45 7.56
C LEU A 445 11.22 21.84 7.89
N GLY A 446 10.56 22.49 6.93
CA GLY A 446 10.06 23.86 7.04
C GLY A 446 8.71 23.95 7.75
N ASP A 447 7.88 22.92 7.63
CA ASP A 447 6.52 22.86 8.16
C ASP A 447 6.28 21.58 8.97
N GLY A 448 5.92 21.72 10.24
CA GLY A 448 5.63 20.60 11.14
C GLY A 448 4.30 19.87 10.86
N ALA A 449 3.40 20.47 10.06
CA ALA A 449 2.15 19.85 9.63
C ALA A 449 2.37 18.85 8.49
N VAL A 450 3.42 19.05 7.69
CA VAL A 450 3.78 18.17 6.56
C VAL A 450 4.43 16.89 7.10
N PRO A 451 3.86 15.71 6.80
CA PRO A 451 4.45 14.43 7.17
C PRO A 451 5.65 14.07 6.30
N LEU A 452 6.47 13.14 6.78
CA LEU A 452 7.66 12.65 6.06
C LEU A 452 7.28 11.77 4.85
N ASP A 453 6.09 11.15 4.86
CA ASP A 453 5.67 10.21 3.83
C ASP A 453 4.18 10.32 3.47
N ASN A 454 3.84 9.68 2.35
CA ASN A 454 2.50 9.61 1.79
C ASN A 454 1.74 8.34 2.22
N ASN A 455 2.18 7.66 3.29
CA ASN A 455 1.62 6.35 3.65
C ASN A 455 0.13 6.41 4.03
N ILE A 456 -0.38 7.59 4.42
CA ILE A 456 -1.81 7.81 4.68
C ILE A 456 -2.63 7.58 3.39
N CYS A 457 -2.19 8.16 2.27
CA CYS A 457 -2.85 7.97 0.98
C CYS A 457 -2.73 6.52 0.49
N GLU A 458 -1.53 5.92 0.61
CA GLU A 458 -1.32 4.52 0.27
C GLU A 458 -2.24 3.58 1.06
N ARG A 459 -2.43 3.86 2.37
CA ARG A 459 -3.37 3.11 3.22
C ARG A 459 -4.82 3.27 2.76
N ALA A 460 -5.24 4.47 2.37
CA ALA A 460 -6.57 4.72 1.84
C ALA A 460 -6.83 4.00 0.51
N ILE A 461 -5.82 3.90 -0.36
CA ILE A 461 -5.91 3.19 -1.64
C ILE A 461 -5.88 1.65 -1.46
N ARG A 462 -5.22 1.14 -0.41
CA ARG A 462 -4.99 -0.30 -0.22
C ARG A 462 -6.25 -1.17 -0.26
N PRO A 463 -7.38 -0.82 0.40
CA PRO A 463 -8.64 -1.56 0.25
C PRO A 463 -9.07 -1.70 -1.22
N VAL A 464 -8.98 -0.63 -2.00
CA VAL A 464 -9.31 -0.65 -3.44
C VAL A 464 -8.42 -1.65 -4.19
N VAL A 465 -7.12 -1.67 -3.85
CA VAL A 465 -6.17 -2.63 -4.45
C VAL A 465 -6.54 -4.07 -4.13
N MET A 466 -7.01 -4.34 -2.92
CA MET A 466 -7.48 -5.66 -2.51
C MET A 466 -8.77 -6.03 -3.23
N GLY A 467 -9.73 -5.11 -3.31
CA GLY A 467 -10.98 -5.27 -4.06
C GLY A 467 -10.76 -5.60 -5.55
N ARG A 468 -9.76 -5.01 -6.20
CA ARG A 468 -9.39 -5.33 -7.60
C ARG A 468 -9.06 -6.81 -7.83
N LYS A 469 -8.61 -7.54 -6.81
CA LYS A 469 -8.38 -9.00 -6.94
C LYS A 469 -9.68 -9.79 -6.99
N SER A 470 -10.75 -9.23 -6.43
CA SER A 470 -12.06 -9.86 -6.33
C SER A 470 -13.00 -9.46 -7.48
N TRP A 471 -12.83 -8.28 -8.10
CA TRP A 471 -13.77 -7.73 -9.10
C TRP A 471 -13.05 -7.50 -10.44
N LEU A 472 -13.67 -7.92 -11.56
CA LEU A 472 -13.09 -7.77 -12.90
C LEU A 472 -13.18 -6.33 -13.44
N PHE A 473 -14.24 -5.58 -13.12
CA PHE A 473 -14.54 -4.25 -13.69
C PHE A 473 -15.22 -3.34 -12.67
N GLU A 474 -15.00 -2.02 -12.80
CA GLU A 474 -15.62 -1.00 -11.95
C GLU A 474 -16.42 0.03 -12.76
N PRO A 475 -17.65 0.41 -12.37
CA PRO A 475 -18.43 1.43 -13.08
C PRO A 475 -17.77 2.82 -13.07
N PRO A 476 -17.73 3.53 -14.21
CA PRO A 476 -16.80 4.65 -14.43
C PRO A 476 -17.08 5.98 -13.69
N ARG A 477 -18.24 6.20 -13.04
CA ARG A 477 -18.61 7.57 -12.59
C ARG A 477 -19.36 7.76 -11.27
N VAL A 478 -19.85 6.70 -10.61
CA VAL A 478 -20.81 6.86 -9.50
C VAL A 478 -20.37 6.18 -8.19
N SER A 479 -19.50 5.16 -8.23
CA SER A 479 -19.30 4.28 -7.07
C SER A 479 -18.32 4.74 -6.00
N TRP A 480 -17.35 5.61 -6.28
CA TRP A 480 -16.23 5.86 -5.34
C TRP A 480 -16.20 7.24 -4.71
N ARG A 481 -17.31 7.98 -4.70
CA ARG A 481 -17.23 9.40 -4.35
C ARG A 481 -16.92 9.68 -2.87
N VAL A 482 -17.06 8.73 -1.95
CA VAL A 482 -16.68 8.88 -0.54
C VAL A 482 -16.42 7.52 0.11
N PHE A 483 -15.30 7.36 0.79
CA PHE A 483 -15.17 6.39 1.87
C PHE A 483 -14.70 7.12 3.12
N TYR A 484 -15.46 7.00 4.21
CA TYR A 484 -14.93 7.26 5.54
C TYR A 484 -14.25 5.97 6.02
N LEU A 485 -13.06 6.11 6.59
CA LEU A 485 -12.51 5.14 7.55
C LEU A 485 -12.74 5.68 8.95
#